data_AF-A0A920H7Q7-F1
#
_entry.id   AF-A0A920H7Q7-F1
#
_cell.length_a   1.000
_cell.length_b   1.000
_cell.length_c   1.000
_cell.angle_alpha   90.00
_cell.angle_beta   90.00
_cell.angle_gamma   90.00
#
_symmetry.space_group_name_H-M   'P 1'
#
loop_
_entity.id
_entity.type
_entity.pdbx_description
1 polymer ?
#
loop_
_entity_poly.entity_id
_entity_poly.type
_entity_poly.pdbx_seq_one_letter_code
_entity_poly.pdbx_strand_id
1 'polypeptide(L)'
;MHYLNKKPLERLYFENQILLAKFLNYRGNGNQPVERFMKNLYKNISVIKHTNNIILNYINFNLKALRGRFIKINNYFYSKDNMIFINNDESF
;
A
#
# COMPACT_ATOMS: atom_id res chain seq x y z
N MET A 1 -3.83 -20.50 -3.28
CA MET A 1 -4.76 -20.68 -4.42
C MET A 1 -4.24 -21.69 -5.44
N HIS A 2 -3.08 -21.45 -6.06
CA HIS A 2 -2.52 -22.39 -7.07
C HIS A 2 -2.20 -23.77 -6.51
N TYR A 3 -1.68 -23.83 -5.28
CA TYR A 3 -1.38 -25.10 -4.60
C TYR A 3 -2.64 -25.94 -4.30
N LEU A 4 -3.75 -25.30 -3.92
CA LEU A 4 -5.00 -25.98 -3.58
C LEU A 4 -5.79 -26.40 -4.83
N ASN A 5 -5.73 -25.61 -5.90
CA ASN A 5 -6.52 -25.86 -7.12
C ASN A 5 -5.72 -26.44 -8.29
N LYS A 6 -4.42 -26.67 -8.10
CA LYS A 6 -3.47 -27.14 -9.13
C LYS A 6 -3.52 -26.34 -10.44
N LYS A 7 -4.04 -25.10 -10.41
CA LYS A 7 -4.24 -24.23 -11.57
C LYS A 7 -3.95 -22.77 -11.22
N PRO A 8 -3.37 -22.00 -12.17
CA PRO A 8 -3.31 -20.55 -12.06
C PRO A 8 -4.73 -19.97 -12.05
N LEU A 9 -5.18 -19.46 -10.91
CA LEU A 9 -6.43 -18.74 -10.77
C LEU A 9 -6.11 -17.33 -10.27
N GLU A 10 -6.46 -16.35 -11.08
CA GLU A 10 -6.33 -14.92 -10.75
C GLU A 10 -7.46 -14.42 -9.84
N ARG A 11 -8.57 -15.18 -9.76
CA ARG A 11 -9.76 -14.82 -8.97
C ARG A 11 -10.07 -15.87 -7.90
N LEU A 12 -10.56 -15.39 -6.77
CA LEU A 12 -11.01 -16.21 -5.64
C LEU A 12 -12.49 -16.58 -5.78
N TYR A 13 -12.76 -17.69 -6.47
CA TYR A 13 -14.11 -18.25 -6.62
C TYR A 13 -14.70 -18.73 -5.28
N PHE A 14 -16.03 -18.73 -5.17
CA PHE A 14 -16.77 -19.04 -3.94
C PHE A 14 -16.40 -20.41 -3.33
N GLU A 15 -16.29 -21.45 -4.17
CA GLU A 15 -15.88 -22.81 -3.76
C GLU A 15 -14.51 -22.80 -3.05
N ASN A 16 -13.60 -21.97 -3.54
CA ASN A 16 -12.26 -21.81 -2.98
C ASN A 16 -12.27 -20.99 -1.68
N GLN A 17 -13.22 -20.07 -1.53
CA GLN A 17 -13.40 -19.31 -0.28
C GLN A 17 -13.80 -20.26 0.86
N ILE A 18 -14.68 -21.22 0.60
CA ILE A 18 -15.07 -22.26 1.58
C ILE A 18 -13.88 -23.13 1.96
N LEU A 19 -13.15 -23.65 0.96
CA LEU A 19 -11.99 -24.51 1.20
C LEU A 19 -10.91 -23.79 1.99
N LEU A 20 -10.62 -22.53 1.64
CA LEU A 20 -9.63 -21.71 2.35
C LEU A 20 -10.08 -21.35 3.76
N ALA A 21 -11.35 -20.99 3.96
CA ALA A 21 -11.87 -20.71 5.30
C ALA A 21 -11.70 -21.92 6.22
N LYS A 22 -12.02 -23.13 5.74
CA LYS A 22 -11.81 -24.39 6.48
C LYS A 22 -10.33 -24.66 6.73
N PHE A 23 -9.49 -24.57 5.69
CA PHE A 23 -8.04 -24.80 5.78
C PHE A 23 -7.36 -23.87 6.78
N LEU A 24 -7.78 -22.61 6.83
CA LEU A 24 -7.29 -21.59 7.75
C LEU A 24 -7.98 -21.63 9.12
N ASN A 25 -8.72 -22.71 9.43
CA ASN A 25 -9.40 -22.93 10.71
C ASN A 25 -10.42 -21.84 11.10
N TYR A 26 -11.05 -21.17 10.13
CA TYR A 26 -12.24 -20.38 10.41
C TYR A 26 -13.40 -21.33 10.74
N ARG A 27 -13.99 -21.16 11.93
CA ARG A 27 -15.09 -21.99 12.45
C ARG A 27 -16.37 -21.16 12.62
N GLY A 28 -17.51 -21.84 12.61
CA GLY A 28 -18.84 -21.24 12.73
C GLY A 28 -19.91 -22.05 12.01
N ASN A 29 -21.15 -21.55 12.06
CA ASN A 29 -22.29 -22.21 11.44
C ASN A 29 -22.60 -21.57 10.07
N GLY A 30 -23.04 -22.38 9.11
CA GLY A 30 -23.38 -21.92 7.77
C GLY A 30 -22.22 -21.16 7.09
N ASN A 31 -22.50 -19.94 6.62
CA ASN A 31 -21.54 -19.12 5.88
C ASN A 31 -20.61 -18.25 6.75
N GLN A 32 -20.80 -18.25 8.07
CA GLN A 32 -19.99 -17.43 8.99
C GLN A 32 -18.46 -17.61 8.85
N PRO A 33 -17.93 -18.83 8.64
CA PRO A 33 -16.49 -19.02 8.43
C PRO A 33 -15.97 -18.26 7.21
N VAL A 34 -16.73 -18.29 6.11
CA VAL A 34 -16.39 -17.64 4.85
C VAL A 34 -16.45 -16.13 5.00
N GLU A 35 -17.51 -15.61 5.62
CA GLU A 35 -17.65 -14.17 5.86
C GLU A 35 -16.51 -13.62 6.70
N ARG A 36 -16.13 -14.31 7.79
CA ARG A 36 -15.00 -13.91 8.65
C ARG A 36 -13.68 -13.93 7.88
N PHE A 37 -13.45 -14.99 7.10
CA PHE A 37 -12.28 -15.11 6.25
C PHE A 37 -12.20 -13.96 5.23
N MET A 38 -13.28 -13.73 4.47
CA MET A 38 -13.33 -12.68 3.45
C MET A 38 -13.18 -11.28 4.07
N LYS A 39 -13.80 -11.02 5.23
CA LYS A 39 -13.65 -9.75 5.95
C LYS A 39 -12.19 -9.48 6.33
N ASN A 40 -11.49 -10.48 6.85
CA ASN A 40 -10.07 -10.36 7.18
C ASN A 40 -9.20 -10.17 5.94
N LEU A 41 -9.48 -10.92 4.87
CA LEU A 41 -8.79 -10.79 3.59
C LEU A 41 -8.89 -9.37 3.04
N TYR A 42 -10.12 -8.81 2.97
CA TYR A 42 -10.34 -7.46 2.48
C TYR A 42 -9.71 -6.39 3.37
N LYS A 43 -9.73 -6.57 4.69
CA LYS A 43 -9.03 -5.68 5.62
C LYS A 43 -7.54 -5.62 5.29
N ASN A 44 -6.88 -6.77 5.10
CA ASN A 44 -5.45 -6.83 4.79
C ASN A 44 -5.14 -6.21 3.43
N ILE A 45 -5.94 -6.49 2.40
CA ILE A 45 -5.80 -5.87 1.08
C ILE A 45 -5.91 -4.35 1.17
N SER A 46 -6.86 -3.84 1.96
CA SER A 46 -7.05 -2.40 2.17
C SER A 46 -5.83 -1.75 2.82
N VAL A 47 -5.25 -2.39 3.84
CA VAL A 47 -4.02 -1.91 4.51
C VAL A 47 -2.84 -1.85 3.53
N ILE A 48 -2.65 -2.89 2.71
CA ILE A 48 -1.60 -2.92 1.70
C ILE A 48 -1.80 -1.80 0.68
N LYS A 49 -3.04 -1.62 0.17
CA LYS A 49 -3.37 -0.55 -0.76
C LYS A 49 -3.10 0.84 -0.18
N HIS A 50 -3.49 1.05 1.07
CA HIS A 50 -3.25 2.33 1.75
C HIS A 50 -1.76 2.62 1.92
N THR A 51 -1.00 1.61 2.35
CA THR A 51 0.46 1.71 2.51
C THR A 51 1.14 2.03 1.18
N ASN A 52 0.77 1.35 0.10
CA ASN A 52 1.30 1.62 -1.23
C ASN A 52 1.00 3.05 -1.68
N ASN A 53 -0.20 3.56 -1.41
CA ASN A 53 -0.54 4.95 -1.73
C ASN A 53 0.33 5.95 -0.96
N ILE A 54 0.62 5.70 0.32
CA ILE A 54 1.53 6.54 1.12
C ILE A 54 2.93 6.55 0.50
N ILE A 55 3.46 5.38 0.17
CA ILE A 55 4.79 5.24 -0.45
C ILE A 55 4.84 5.98 -1.78
N LEU A 56 3.84 5.78 -2.65
CA LEU A 56 3.76 6.45 -3.94
C LEU A 56 3.67 7.97 -3.78
N ASN A 57 2.90 8.45 -2.81
CA ASN A 57 2.80 9.88 -2.52
C ASN A 57 4.14 10.45 -2.04
N TYR A 58 4.84 9.73 -1.16
CA TYR A 58 6.17 10.13 -0.70
C TYR A 58 7.19 10.17 -1.84
N ILE A 59 7.22 9.14 -2.69
CA ILE A 59 8.10 9.12 -3.87
C ILE A 59 7.77 10.29 -4.80
N ASN A 60 6.50 10.51 -5.11
CA ASN A 60 6.08 11.62 -5.97
C ASN A 60 6.43 12.99 -5.38
N PHE A 61 6.29 13.15 -4.07
CA PHE A 61 6.70 14.37 -3.37
C PHE A 61 8.20 14.63 -3.54
N ASN A 62 9.04 13.62 -3.27
CA ASN A 62 10.49 13.76 -3.42
C ASN A 62 10.90 14.00 -4.87
N LEU A 63 10.31 13.30 -5.83
CA LEU A 63 10.58 13.52 -7.25
C LEU A 63 10.19 14.93 -7.71
N LYS A 64 9.10 15.51 -7.18
CA LYS A 64 8.76 16.91 -7.40
C LYS A 64 9.78 17.84 -6.73
N ALA A 65 10.17 17.56 -5.48
CA ALA A 65 11.20 18.33 -4.79
C ALA A 65 12.56 18.33 -5.52
N LEU A 66 12.87 17.31 -6.32
CA LEU A 66 14.05 17.27 -7.19
C LEU A 66 13.88 18.07 -8.50
N ARG A 67 12.67 18.24 -9.02
CA ARG A 67 12.39 18.92 -10.31
C ARG A 67 12.05 20.40 -10.12
N GLY A 68 12.78 21.31 -10.75
CA GLY A 68 12.53 22.76 -10.67
C GLY A 68 13.70 23.55 -10.09
N ARG A 69 13.74 24.86 -10.40
CA ARG A 69 14.83 25.76 -9.96
C ARG A 69 14.58 26.20 -8.53
N PHE A 70 15.61 26.09 -7.69
CA PHE A 70 15.61 26.69 -6.37
C PHE A 70 15.76 28.21 -6.51
N ILE A 71 14.84 28.96 -5.90
CA ILE A 71 14.93 30.41 -5.81
C ILE A 71 15.52 30.73 -4.44
N LYS A 72 16.72 31.30 -4.41
CA LYS A 72 17.35 31.71 -3.15
C LYS A 72 16.51 32.81 -2.50
N ILE A 73 16.05 32.59 -1.27
CA ILE A 73 15.37 33.62 -0.47
C ILE A 73 16.42 34.43 0.28
N ASN A 74 17.32 33.75 1.00
CA ASN A 74 18.46 34.35 1.70
C ASN A 74 19.59 33.31 1.85
N ASN A 75 20.59 33.57 2.70
CA ASN A 75 21.73 32.67 2.88
C ASN A 75 21.38 31.32 3.55
N TYR A 76 20.23 31.24 4.22
CA TYR A 76 19.81 30.07 4.98
C TYR A 76 18.64 29.32 4.34
N PHE A 77 17.92 29.94 3.39
CA PHE A 77 16.68 29.40 2.85
C PHE A 77 16.54 29.55 1.34
N TYR A 78 15.89 28.55 0.75
CA TYR A 78 15.48 28.53 -0.66
C TYR A 78 13.99 28.22 -0.78
N SER A 79 13.35 28.79 -1.78
CA SER A 79 11.98 28.45 -2.16
C SER A 79 11.97 27.58 -3.41
N LYS A 80 11.09 26.59 -3.43
CA LYS A 80 10.77 25.79 -4.62
C LYS A 80 9.34 25.27 -4.51
N ASP A 81 8.54 25.47 -5.55
CA ASP A 81 7.13 25.03 -5.64
C ASP A 81 6.31 25.33 -4.37
N ASN A 82 6.39 26.56 -3.85
CA ASN A 82 5.76 27.04 -2.61
C ASN A 82 6.20 26.32 -1.32
N MET A 83 7.33 25.60 -1.33
CA MET A 83 7.95 25.00 -0.15
C MET A 83 9.28 25.69 0.18
N ILE A 84 9.56 25.84 1.47
CA ILE A 84 10.82 26.43 1.97
C ILE A 84 11.76 25.31 2.38
N PHE A 85 12.98 25.37 1.85
CA PHE A 85 14.07 24.43 2.12
C PHE A 85 15.20 25.14 2.85
N ILE A 86 15.86 24.44 3.77
CA ILE A 86 17.00 24.95 4.53
C ILE A 86 18.28 24.68 3.75
N ASN A 87 19.17 25.66 3.73
CA ASN A 87 20.54 25.47 3.27
C ASN A 87 21.32 24.69 4.34
N ASN A 88 21.27 23.35 4.28
CA ASN A 88 22.26 22.54 4.96
C ASN A 88 23.51 22.55 4.09
N ASP A 89 24.51 23.35 4.46
CA ASP A 89 25.89 23.26 3.96
C ASP A 89 26.56 21.94 4.42
N GLU A 90 25.87 20.80 4.28
CA GLU A 90 26.51 19.48 4.28
C GLU A 90 26.80 19.14 2.82
N SER A 91 27.98 19.62 2.42
CA SER A 91 28.64 19.36 1.15
C SER A 91 28.70 17.85 0.88
N PHE A 92 28.11 17.43 -0.25
CA PHE A 92 28.47 16.20 -0.96
C PHE A 92 29.62 16.48 -1.92
#